data_AF-X1ISG9-F1
#
_entry.id   AF-X1ISG9-F1
#
_cell.length_a   1.000
_cell.length_b   1.000
_cell.length_c   1.000
_cell.angle_alpha   90.00
_cell.angle_beta   90.00
_cell.angle_gamma   90.00
#
_symmetry.space_group_name_H-M   'P 1'
#
loop_
_entity.id
_entity.type
_entity.pdbx_description
1 polymer ?
#
loop_
_entity_poly.entity_id
_entity_poly.type
_entity_poly.pdbx_seq_one_letter_code
_entity_poly.pdbx_strand_id
1 'polypeptide(L)' 'MTNIQDQFLYSRSAGDLINLAKTYPDIFSDLVKERPNVLKMIPRGREKFEAALDAERRKLIHANEKRLMEAASA' A
#
# COMPACT_ATOMS: atom_id res chain seq x y z
N MET A 1 -5.97 -18.91 -5.13
CA MET A 1 -6.54 -18.36 -3.88
C MET A 1 -5.71 -17.14 -3.52
N THR A 2 -6.26 -15.94 -3.63
CA THR A 2 -5.51 -14.70 -3.33
C THR A 2 -5.36 -14.59 -1.82
N ASN A 3 -4.15 -14.72 -1.29
CA ASN A 3 -3.87 -14.61 0.14
C ASN A 3 -4.28 -13.20 0.64
N ILE A 4 -5.00 -13.13 1.76
CA ILE A 4 -5.48 -11.88 2.35
C ILE A 4 -4.31 -10.95 2.70
N GLN A 5 -3.16 -11.52 3.09
CA GLN A 5 -1.95 -10.75 3.38
C GLN A 5 -1.43 -10.01 2.14
N ASP A 6 -1.35 -10.70 1.00
CA ASP A 6 -0.98 -10.09 -0.28
C ASP A 6 -1.94 -8.97 -0.68
N GLN A 7 -3.23 -9.10 -0.36
CA GLN A 7 -4.19 -8.02 -0.66
C GLN A 7 -3.91 -6.76 0.16
N PHE A 8 -3.55 -6.89 1.44
CA PHE A 8 -3.15 -5.75 2.27
C PHE A 8 -1.83 -5.11 1.81
N LEU A 9 -0.86 -5.93 1.41
CA LEU A 9 0.48 -5.47 1.05
C LEU A 9 0.51 -4.82 -0.34
N TYR A 10 -0.22 -5.37 -1.31
CA TYR A 10 -0.07 -4.99 -2.71
C TYR A 10 -1.28 -4.26 -3.32
N SER A 11 -2.44 -4.28 -2.67
CA SER A 11 -3.59 -3.54 -3.19
C SER A 11 -3.33 -2.03 -3.20
N ARG A 12 -3.85 -1.40 -4.26
CA ARG A 12 -3.83 0.05 -4.50
C ARG A 12 -5.22 0.67 -4.43
N SER A 13 -6.24 -0.13 -4.13
CA SER A 13 -7.63 0.33 -4.01
C SER A 13 -7.91 0.72 -2.56
N ALA A 14 -8.19 2.00 -2.34
CA ALA A 14 -8.53 2.49 -1.01
C ALA A 14 -9.80 1.83 -0.46
N GLY A 15 -10.80 1.61 -1.32
CA GLY A 15 -12.05 0.96 -0.94
C GLY A 15 -11.82 -0.49 -0.49
N ASP A 16 -11.07 -1.27 -1.25
CA ASP A 16 -10.74 -2.66 -0.89
C ASP A 16 -9.96 -2.75 0.41
N LEU A 17 -8.94 -1.91 0.60
CA LEU A 17 -8.13 -1.94 1.82
C LEU A 17 -8.92 -1.51 3.06
N ILE A 18 -9.83 -0.54 2.94
CA ILE A 18 -10.74 -0.17 4.02
C ILE A 18 -11.69 -1.33 4.35
N ASN A 19 -12.23 -2.01 3.34
CA ASN A 19 -13.11 -3.15 3.54
C ASN A 19 -12.34 -4.32 4.19
N LEU A 20 -11.16 -4.64 3.70
CA LEU A 20 -10.28 -5.67 4.28
C LEU A 20 -9.92 -5.37 5.74
N ALA A 21 -9.60 -4.12 6.06
CA ALA A 21 -9.30 -3.72 7.44
C ALA A 21 -10.50 -3.90 8.38
N LYS A 22 -11.73 -3.70 7.88
CA LYS A 22 -12.96 -3.97 8.63
C LYS A 22 -13.25 -5.45 8.78
N THR A 23 -13.01 -6.24 7.73
CA THR A 23 -13.30 -7.68 7.71
C THR A 23 -12.28 -8.49 8.50
N TYR A 24 -11.01 -8.08 8.51
CA TYR A 24 -9.90 -8.80 9.14
C TYR A 24 -9.05 -7.88 10.03
N PRO A 25 -9.59 -7.40 11.17
CA PRO A 25 -8.91 -6.44 12.04
C PRO A 25 -7.62 -6.99 12.68
N ASP A 26 -7.58 -8.30 12.99
CA ASP A 26 -6.39 -8.96 13.52
C ASP A 26 -5.25 -8.95 12.50
N ILE A 27 -5.55 -9.36 11.26
CA ILE A 27 -4.59 -9.38 10.15
C ILE A 27 -4.11 -7.95 9.82
N PHE A 28 -5.04 -6.98 9.82
CA PHE A 28 -4.70 -5.58 9.64
C PHE A 28 -3.69 -5.10 10.68
N SER A 29 -3.90 -5.45 11.96
CA SER A 29 -3.02 -5.01 13.05
C SER A 29 -1.59 -5.51 12.91
N ASP A 30 -1.39 -6.73 12.41
CA ASP A 30 -0.05 -7.25 12.11
C ASP A 30 0.54 -6.63 10.85
N LEU A 31 -0.22 -6.52 9.78
CA LEU A 31 0.29 -6.01 8.49
C LEU A 31 0.53 -4.50 8.49
N VAL A 32 -0.06 -3.76 9.41
CA VAL A 32 0.30 -2.37 9.68
C VAL A 32 1.79 -2.22 10.04
N LYS A 33 2.43 -3.25 10.60
CA LYS A 33 3.87 -3.25 10.87
C LYS A 33 4.69 -3.40 9.59
N GLU A 34 4.19 -4.14 8.61
CA GLU A 34 4.86 -4.42 7.34
C GLU A 34 4.67 -3.30 6.30
N ARG A 35 3.48 -2.68 6.23
CA ARG A 35 3.19 -1.53 5.34
C ARG A 35 2.68 -0.31 6.12
N PRO A 36 3.50 0.27 7.02
CA PRO A 36 3.05 1.29 7.96
C PRO A 36 2.66 2.62 7.28
N ASN A 37 3.29 2.96 6.16
CA ASN A 37 3.11 4.26 5.50
C ASN A 37 1.69 4.47 4.96
N VAL A 38 1.04 3.38 4.56
CA VAL A 38 -0.30 3.39 3.96
C VAL A 38 -1.32 2.90 4.98
N LEU A 39 -1.11 1.73 5.60
CA LEU A 39 -2.13 1.10 6.44
C LEU A 39 -2.42 1.88 7.73
N LYS A 40 -1.45 2.59 8.32
CA LYS A 40 -1.68 3.45 9.49
C LYS A 40 -2.60 4.65 9.21
N MET A 41 -2.81 4.98 7.93
CA MET A 41 -3.64 6.11 7.53
C MET A 41 -5.12 5.74 7.39
N ILE A 42 -5.46 4.44 7.34
CA ILE A 42 -6.86 3.98 7.25
C ILE A 42 -7.73 4.57 8.39
N PRO A 43 -7.32 4.52 9.68
CA PRO A 43 -8.11 5.10 10.76
C PRO A 43 -8.15 6.64 10.73
N ARG A 44 -7.26 7.30 9.97
CA ARG A 44 -7.20 8.77 9.86
C ARG A 44 -8.16 9.33 8.80
N GLY A 45 -9.00 8.48 8.23
CA GLY A 45 -9.99 8.85 7.24
C GLY A 45 -9.50 8.65 5.80
N ARG A 46 -10.49 8.59 4.90
CA ARG A 46 -10.29 8.21 3.49
C ARG A 46 -9.34 9.13 2.75
N GLU A 47 -9.47 10.44 2.92
CA GLU A 47 -8.62 11.43 2.23
C GLU A 47 -7.13 11.25 2.57
N LYS A 48 -6.81 11.11 3.87
CA LYS A 48 -5.42 10.87 4.32
C LYS A 48 -4.89 9.54 3.82
N PHE A 49 -5.75 8.55 3.74
CA PHE A 49 -5.40 7.23 3.23
C PHE A 49 -5.12 7.25 1.72
N GLU A 50 -5.96 7.89 0.93
CA GLU A 50 -5.78 8.05 -0.51
C GLU A 50 -4.51 8.85 -0.83
N ALA A 51 -4.23 9.92 -0.07
CA ALA A 51 -2.99 10.67 -0.19
C ALA A 51 -1.73 9.81 0.09
N ALA A 52 -1.80 8.92 1.08
CA ALA A 52 -0.71 8.01 1.40
C ALA A 52 -0.49 6.96 0.30
N LEU A 53 -1.58 6.41 -0.25
CA LEU A 53 -1.54 5.50 -1.40
C LEU A 53 -0.91 6.15 -2.63
N ASP A 54 -1.27 7.41 -2.92
CA ASP A 54 -0.71 8.16 -4.03
C ASP A 54 0.78 8.45 -3.83
N ALA A 55 1.18 8.87 -2.63
CA ALA A 55 2.58 9.09 -2.29
C ALA A 55 3.43 7.81 -2.44
N GLU A 56 2.90 6.65 -2.03
CA GLU A 56 3.56 5.36 -2.22
C GLU A 56 3.67 4.99 -3.71
N ARG A 57 2.59 5.19 -4.48
CA ARG A 57 2.61 4.97 -5.93
C ARG A 57 3.70 5.80 -6.61
N ARG A 58 3.81 7.10 -6.30
CA ARG A 58 4.85 7.96 -6.87
C ARG A 58 6.26 7.48 -6.53
N LYS A 59 6.50 7.07 -5.28
CA LYS A 59 7.79 6.48 -4.87
C LYS A 59 8.14 5.24 -5.68
N LEU A 60 7.17 4.36 -5.93
CA LEU A 60 7.38 3.16 -6.74
C LEU A 60 7.68 3.49 -8.20
N ILE A 61 7.02 4.50 -8.76
CA ILE A 61 7.30 5.00 -10.12
C ILE A 61 8.74 5.51 -10.19
N HIS A 62 9.14 6.42 -9.30
CA HIS A 62 10.50 6.95 -9.29
C HIS A 62 11.58 5.89 -9.08
N ALA A 63 11.32 4.91 -8.21
CA ALA A 63 12.24 3.79 -8.02
C ALA A 63 12.36 2.93 -9.29
N ASN A 64 11.27 2.75 -10.04
CA ASN A 64 11.29 2.04 -11.31
C ASN A 64 12.02 2.83 -12.40
N GLU A 65 11.70 4.12 -12.55
CA GLU A 65 12.38 5.03 -13.48
C GLU A 65 13.89 5.00 -13.27
N LYS A 66 14.35 5.09 -12.01
CA LYS A 66 15.77 4.99 -11.68
C LYS A 66 16.39 3.66 -12.16
N ARG A 67 15.74 2.53 -11.88
CA ARG A 67 16.22 1.21 -12.31
C ARG A 67 16.30 1.10 -13.83
N LEU A 68 15.32 1.65 -14.54
CA LEU A 68 15.31 1.66 -16.01
C LEU A 68 16.46 2.51 -16.56
N MET A 69 16.76 3.66 -15.97
CA MET A 69 17.90 4.50 -16.37
C MET A 69 19.24 3.78 -16.11
N GLU A 70 19.39 3.11 -14.96
CA GLU A 70 20.57 2.32 -14.64
C GLU A 70 20.76 1.15 -15.62
N ALA A 71 19.67 0.44 -15.98
CA ALA A 71 19.71 -0.66 -16.93
C ALA A 71 19.96 -0.21 -18.38
N ALA A 72 19.51 0.98 -18.78
CA ALA A 72 19.73 1.53 -20.12
C ALA A 72 21.13 2.17 -20.29
N SER A 73 21.84 2.41 -19.17
CA SER A 73 23.20 2.97 -19.16
C SER A 73 24.29 1.91 -18.98
N ALA A 74 23.91 0.63 -18.92
CA ALA A 74 24.78 -0.55 -18.79
C ALA A 74 24.86 -1.31 -20.12
#